data_AF-F4RVT8-F1
#
_entry.id   AF-F4RVT8-F1
#
_cell.length_a   1.000
_cell.length_b   1.000
_cell.length_c   1.000
_cell.angle_alpha   90.00
_cell.angle_beta   90.00
_cell.angle_gamma   90.00
#
_symmetry.space_group_name_H-M   'P 1'
#
loop_
_entity.id
_entity.type
_entity.pdbx_description
1 polymer ?
#
loop_
_entity_poly.entity_id
_entity_poly.type
_entity_poly.pdbx_seq_one_letter_code
_entity_poly.pdbx_strand_id
1 'polypeptide(L)'
;MTFLNLHFHIVNFLKKLLRCIIFSIIIISFLKIMTLSQLIDQIQIGADHEIQLIPILNNANLNATIQLPSPYIEIQSNQLNVTALSELLSLALLPYSSSEDQTVHSQSLHNQQPIVNEDGESESESDQTLSDGKSMKTGKLNDQSHMLWQSSGVLTKGNCPKNVLIENCFGLELSDDPSQNLDPGGRTPRQRIEFLTPGFGDGDTATYTWSSYLDSRVQTTNHFFHLFQIYSRGDDGPMLTLDIKDQLTSILDPLRCSDDCGDGTQMDFESFKSRTISHALKVTFGPLGKIDYVLGDRLTRQVQLGYSMHGGRVGSGSTSLKFGTYRAAVDGMGSSLAYVGDFRSHT
;
A
#
# COMPACT_ATOMS: atom_id res chain seq x y z
N MET A 1 34.55 50.76 -20.61
CA MET A 1 33.30 50.06 -20.21
C MET A 1 33.38 48.55 -20.55
N THR A 2 34.51 47.88 -20.26
CA THR A 2 34.77 46.48 -20.69
C THR A 2 35.24 45.58 -19.54
N PHE A 3 35.83 46.14 -18.47
CA PHE A 3 36.35 45.38 -17.34
C PHE A 3 35.25 44.89 -16.36
N LEU A 4 34.20 45.69 -16.13
CA LEU A 4 33.10 45.30 -15.23
C LEU A 4 32.26 44.14 -15.78
N ASN A 5 32.01 44.10 -17.08
CA ASN A 5 31.25 43.02 -17.71
C ASN A 5 32.01 41.69 -17.67
N LEU A 6 33.33 41.73 -17.88
CA LEU A 6 34.16 40.53 -17.79
C LEU A 6 34.16 39.95 -16.36
N HIS A 7 34.24 40.81 -15.34
CA HIS A 7 34.17 40.38 -13.95
C HIS A 7 32.83 39.72 -13.60
N PHE A 8 31.71 40.29 -14.07
CA PHE A 8 30.37 39.72 -13.84
C PHE A 8 30.20 38.34 -14.48
N HIS A 9 30.68 38.15 -15.71
CA HIS A 9 30.62 36.85 -16.39
C HIS A 9 31.52 35.80 -15.74
N ILE A 10 32.73 36.17 -15.30
CA ILE A 10 33.64 35.26 -14.60
C ILE A 10 33.03 34.80 -13.27
N VAL A 11 32.45 35.72 -12.48
CA VAL A 11 31.81 35.37 -11.20
C VAL A 11 30.61 34.44 -11.41
N ASN A 12 29.78 34.68 -12.43
CA ASN A 12 28.65 33.80 -12.73
C ASN A 12 29.08 32.43 -13.26
N PHE A 13 30.15 32.38 -14.05
CA PHE A 13 30.74 31.11 -14.51
C PHE A 13 31.29 30.30 -13.33
N LEU A 14 32.05 30.92 -12.43
CA LEU A 14 32.60 30.26 -11.24
C LEU A 14 31.49 29.76 -10.29
N LYS A 15 30.40 30.51 -10.13
CA LYS A 15 29.23 30.06 -9.35
C LYS A 15 28.55 28.84 -9.96
N LYS A 16 28.42 28.78 -11.28
CA LYS A 16 27.86 27.61 -11.98
C LYS A 16 28.80 26.40 -11.88
N LEU A 17 30.11 26.61 -12.07
CA LEU A 17 31.12 25.56 -11.94
C LEU A 17 31.15 24.98 -10.52
N LEU A 18 31.09 25.84 -9.50
CA LEU A 18 31.05 25.40 -8.11
C LEU A 18 29.80 24.58 -7.78
N ARG A 19 28.63 24.96 -8.31
CA ARG A 19 27.38 24.18 -8.17
C ARG A 19 27.51 22.80 -8.82
N CYS A 20 28.09 22.70 -10.02
CA CYS A 20 28.33 21.42 -10.68
C CYS A 20 29.31 20.55 -9.89
N ILE A 21 30.39 21.11 -9.34
CA ILE A 21 31.37 20.36 -8.54
C ILE A 21 30.71 19.83 -7.26
N ILE A 22 29.92 20.65 -6.55
CA ILE A 22 29.21 20.23 -5.33
C ILE A 22 28.21 19.12 -5.66
N PHE A 23 27.44 19.25 -6.74
CA PHE A 23 26.48 18.23 -7.16
C PHE A 23 27.16 16.91 -7.53
N SER A 24 28.27 16.96 -8.26
CA SER A 24 29.08 15.78 -8.57
C SER A 24 29.69 15.12 -7.33
N ILE A 25 30.15 15.91 -6.35
CA ILE A 25 30.66 15.36 -5.08
C ILE A 25 29.53 14.68 -4.29
N ILE A 26 28.33 15.28 -4.24
CA ILE A 26 27.17 14.67 -3.57
C ILE A 26 26.79 13.36 -4.25
N ILE A 27 26.75 13.31 -5.58
CA ILE A 27 26.47 12.09 -6.35
C ILE A 27 27.56 11.04 -6.11
N ILE A 28 28.84 11.41 -6.13
CA ILE A 28 29.95 10.48 -5.87
C ILE A 28 29.91 9.97 -4.43
N SER A 29 29.56 10.81 -3.45
CA SER A 29 29.38 10.40 -2.06
C SER A 29 28.16 9.50 -1.89
N PHE A 30 27.05 9.76 -2.58
CA PHE A 30 25.88 8.87 -2.60
C PHE A 30 26.21 7.52 -3.26
N LEU A 31 26.95 7.52 -4.37
CA LEU A 31 27.40 6.32 -5.06
C LEU A 31 28.45 5.54 -4.26
N LYS A 32 29.25 6.21 -3.41
CA LYS A 32 30.18 5.57 -2.48
C LYS A 32 29.51 4.98 -1.24
N ILE A 33 28.30 5.40 -0.90
CA ILE A 33 27.59 4.96 0.31
C ILE A 33 26.77 3.68 0.08
N MET A 34 26.57 3.22 -1.16
CA MET A 34 25.94 1.93 -1.41
C MET A 34 26.58 1.15 -2.56
N THR A 35 27.56 0.32 -2.21
CA THR A 35 27.64 -1.02 -2.81
C THR A 35 27.28 -2.04 -1.74
N LEU A 36 26.26 -2.84 -2.03
CA LEU A 36 25.80 -3.95 -1.20
C LEU A 36 26.93 -4.94 -0.86
N SER A 37 28.01 -4.96 -1.67
CA SER A 37 29.19 -5.78 -1.43
C SER A 37 30.03 -5.35 -0.22
N GLN A 38 29.99 -4.08 0.20
CA GLN A 38 30.78 -3.60 1.35
C GLN A 38 30.06 -3.78 2.70
N LEU A 39 28.73 -3.98 2.68
CA LEU A 39 27.94 -4.27 3.88
C LEU A 39 28.10 -5.75 4.30
N ILE A 40 28.38 -6.64 3.35
CA ILE A 40 28.55 -8.08 3.58
C ILE A 40 29.87 -8.39 4.29
N ASP A 41 30.93 -7.59 4.07
CA ASP A 41 32.25 -7.78 4.67
C ASP A 41 32.38 -7.28 6.13
N GLN A 42 31.31 -6.73 6.71
CA GLN A 42 31.31 -6.20 8.08
C GLN A 42 30.42 -7.01 9.05
N ILE A 43 29.83 -8.12 8.60
CA ILE A 43 29.10 -9.05 9.45
C ILE A 43 30.05 -10.18 9.84
N GLN A 44 30.59 -10.13 11.06
CA GLN A 44 31.23 -11.30 11.68
C GLN A 44 30.19 -12.06 12.52
N ILE A 45 29.90 -13.29 12.11
CA ILE A 45 29.09 -14.23 12.88
C ILE A 45 30.02 -14.90 13.89
N GLY A 46 29.85 -14.58 15.17
CA GLY A 46 30.49 -15.31 16.27
C GLY A 46 29.89 -16.70 16.43
N ALA A 47 30.64 -17.63 17.02
CA ALA A 47 30.28 -19.05 17.13
C ALA A 47 28.91 -19.32 17.82
N ASP A 48 28.39 -18.35 18.55
CA ASP A 48 27.16 -18.49 19.36
C ASP A 48 25.91 -17.81 18.73
N HIS A 49 25.98 -17.40 17.45
CA HIS A 49 24.84 -16.85 16.68
C HIS A 49 24.23 -15.55 17.23
N GLU A 50 24.97 -14.75 18.00
CA GLU A 50 24.52 -13.41 18.41
C GLU A 50 25.04 -12.34 17.43
N ILE A 51 24.13 -11.56 16.83
CA ILE A 51 24.46 -10.45 15.93
C ILE A 51 24.69 -9.19 16.77
N GLN A 52 25.94 -8.72 16.86
CA GLN A 52 26.23 -7.43 17.48
C GLN A 52 26.39 -6.33 16.42
N LEU A 53 25.51 -5.32 16.46
CA LEU A 53 25.64 -4.09 15.68
C LEU A 53 26.53 -3.09 16.44
N ILE A 54 27.67 -2.71 15.87
CA ILE A 54 28.50 -1.62 16.39
C ILE A 54 27.82 -0.28 16.05
N PRO A 55 27.59 0.62 17.02
CA PRO A 55 26.95 1.90 16.73
C PRO A 55 27.98 2.88 16.16
N ILE A 56 27.93 3.10 14.84
CA ILE A 56 28.50 4.30 14.23
C ILE A 56 27.33 5.21 13.85
N LEU A 57 26.89 6.05 14.79
CA LEU A 57 26.13 7.26 14.51
C LEU A 57 26.19 8.14 15.76
N ASN A 58 27.19 9.01 15.81
CA ASN A 58 27.11 10.24 16.58
C ASN A 58 27.85 11.35 15.82
N ASN A 59 27.14 12.46 15.65
CA ASN A 59 27.55 13.76 15.10
C ASN A 59 27.48 13.94 13.57
N ALA A 60 26.28 14.33 13.10
CA ALA A 60 26.14 15.34 12.07
C ALA A 60 24.90 16.21 12.36
N ASN A 61 25.03 17.14 13.30
CA ASN A 61 24.13 18.30 13.40
C ASN A 61 24.51 19.30 12.31
N LEU A 62 23.79 19.30 11.20
CA LEU A 62 23.87 20.34 10.17
C LEU A 62 22.72 21.33 10.37
N ASN A 63 22.89 22.27 11.31
CA ASN A 63 22.07 23.48 11.34
C ASN A 63 22.64 24.48 10.34
N ALA A 64 22.05 24.56 9.15
CA ALA A 64 22.27 25.65 8.21
C ALA A 64 21.04 26.57 8.20
N THR A 65 21.17 27.76 8.78
CA THR A 65 20.18 28.83 8.63
C THR A 65 20.52 29.65 7.39
N ILE A 66 19.66 29.66 6.38
CA ILE A 66 19.80 30.51 5.19
C ILE A 66 18.69 31.56 5.24
N GLN A 67 19.05 32.82 5.45
CA GLN A 67 18.14 33.96 5.22
C GLN A 67 18.21 34.38 3.75
N LEU A 68 17.06 34.37 3.06
CA LEU A 68 16.90 34.90 1.71
C LEU A 68 16.12 36.22 1.77
N PRO A 69 16.49 37.26 0.99
CA PRO A 69 15.67 38.45 0.81
C PRO A 69 14.53 38.18 -0.19
N SER A 70 13.31 38.49 0.26
CA SER A 70 12.06 38.53 -0.52
C SER A 70 12.08 39.64 -1.60
N PRO A 71 11.25 39.61 -2.67
CA PRO A 71 10.13 38.70 -2.93
C PRO A 71 10.17 37.97 -4.30
N TYR A 72 9.81 36.68 -4.33
CA TYR A 72 8.75 36.08 -5.17
C TYR A 72 8.93 34.55 -5.40
N ILE A 73 7.79 33.86 -5.25
CA ILE A 73 7.37 32.51 -5.68
C ILE A 73 8.13 31.31 -5.10
N GLU A 74 7.50 30.69 -4.09
CA GLU A 74 7.79 29.34 -3.61
C GLU A 74 7.13 28.33 -4.56
N ILE A 75 7.92 27.59 -5.32
CA ILE A 75 7.50 26.33 -5.94
C ILE A 75 8.10 25.23 -5.04
N GLN A 76 7.26 24.57 -4.26
CA GLN A 76 7.69 23.40 -3.48
C GLN A 76 7.91 22.23 -4.44
N SER A 77 9.16 21.81 -4.56
CA SER A 77 9.49 20.55 -5.23
C SER A 77 9.22 19.39 -4.28
N ASN A 78 8.45 18.40 -4.73
CA ASN A 78 8.17 17.15 -4.04
C ASN A 78 9.46 16.43 -3.64
N GLN A 79 9.85 16.55 -2.38
CA GLN A 79 10.77 15.63 -1.73
C GLN A 79 9.92 14.47 -1.21
N LEU A 80 10.08 13.28 -1.79
CA LEU A 80 9.66 12.05 -1.13
C LEU A 80 10.31 12.04 0.26
N ASN A 81 9.49 12.11 1.30
CA ASN A 81 9.95 12.12 2.68
C ASN A 81 10.61 10.77 2.99
N VAL A 82 11.94 10.73 2.94
CA VAL A 82 12.76 9.53 3.14
C VAL A 82 12.47 8.85 4.48
N THR A 83 12.08 9.61 5.50
CA THR A 83 11.70 9.08 6.83
C THR A 83 10.35 8.37 6.79
N ALA A 84 9.35 8.94 6.10
CA ALA A 84 8.07 8.27 5.90
C ALA A 84 8.25 7.00 5.07
N LEU A 85 9.11 7.05 4.04
CA LEU A 85 9.45 5.89 3.23
C LEU A 85 10.16 4.81 4.05
N SER A 86 11.07 5.17 4.98
CA SER A 86 11.75 4.19 5.82
C SER A 86 10.81 3.55 6.85
N GLU A 87 9.91 4.32 7.48
CA GLU A 87 8.91 3.77 8.40
C GLU A 87 7.95 2.81 7.66
N LEU A 88 7.49 3.20 6.47
CA LEU A 88 6.64 2.36 5.64
C LEU A 88 7.38 1.15 5.10
N LEU A 89 8.65 1.27 4.70
CA LEU A 89 9.48 0.13 4.33
C LEU A 89 9.65 -0.79 5.54
N SER A 90 9.92 -0.27 6.73
CA SER A 90 10.03 -1.10 7.93
C SER A 90 8.75 -1.87 8.21
N LEU A 91 7.58 -1.24 8.04
CA LEU A 91 6.27 -1.91 8.14
C LEU A 91 6.03 -2.96 7.04
N ALA A 92 6.41 -2.65 5.80
CA ALA A 92 6.29 -3.57 4.66
C ALA A 92 7.32 -4.72 4.69
N LEU A 93 8.42 -4.54 5.41
CA LEU A 93 9.52 -5.49 5.54
C LEU A 93 9.51 -6.27 6.86
N LEU A 94 8.52 -6.05 7.74
CA LEU A 94 8.41 -6.83 8.98
C LEU A 94 8.35 -8.32 8.60
N PRO A 95 9.31 -9.15 9.06
CA PRO A 95 9.22 -10.58 8.87
C PRO A 95 7.93 -11.07 9.52
N TYR A 96 7.20 -11.90 8.78
CA TYR A 96 6.07 -12.62 9.33
C TYR A 96 6.59 -13.54 10.45
N SER A 97 6.44 -13.08 11.69
CA SER A 97 6.58 -13.90 12.88
C SER A 97 5.26 -14.64 13.06
N SER A 98 5.24 -15.93 12.73
CA SER A 98 4.18 -16.84 13.15
C SER A 98 4.26 -17.01 14.66
N SER A 99 3.71 -16.07 15.41
CA SER A 99 3.55 -16.22 16.86
C SER A 99 2.19 -16.86 17.14
N GLU A 100 2.20 -18.19 17.24
CA GLU A 100 1.20 -18.90 18.04
C GLU A 100 1.45 -18.56 19.52
N ASP A 101 0.63 -17.67 20.06
CA ASP A 101 0.56 -17.45 21.51
C ASP A 101 -0.47 -18.43 22.10
N GLN A 102 -0.02 -19.66 22.41
CA GLN A 102 -0.76 -20.57 23.27
C GLN A 102 -0.43 -20.29 24.73
N THR A 103 -1.18 -19.39 25.35
CA THR A 103 -1.21 -19.25 26.81
C THR A 103 -2.10 -20.35 27.40
N VAL A 104 -1.50 -21.51 27.70
CA VAL A 104 -2.17 -22.61 28.40
C VAL A 104 -2.29 -22.29 29.89
N HIS A 105 -3.51 -21.95 30.33
CA HIS A 105 -3.88 -22.00 31.74
C HIS A 105 -4.10 -23.46 32.15
N SER A 106 -3.24 -23.95 33.05
CA SER A 106 -3.27 -25.30 33.60
C SER A 106 -4.37 -25.42 34.65
N GLN A 107 -5.42 -26.19 34.38
CA GLN A 107 -6.26 -26.78 35.42
C GLN A 107 -6.68 -28.23 35.07
N SER A 108 -6.28 -29.12 35.98
CA SER A 108 -6.89 -30.40 36.40
C SER A 108 -7.12 -31.51 35.36
N LEU A 109 -6.35 -32.59 35.54
CA LEU A 109 -6.50 -33.90 34.91
C LEU A 109 -7.90 -34.50 35.11
N HIS A 110 -8.55 -34.85 33.99
CA HIS A 110 -9.33 -36.09 33.93
C HIS A 110 -9.10 -36.81 32.59
N ASN A 111 -8.78 -38.08 32.75
CA ASN A 111 -8.39 -39.11 31.80
C ASN A 111 -9.28 -39.18 30.55
N GLN A 112 -8.78 -38.74 29.39
CA GLN A 112 -9.20 -39.23 28.08
C GLN A 112 -7.94 -39.46 27.23
N GLN A 113 -7.73 -40.72 26.86
CA GLN A 113 -6.65 -41.12 25.95
C GLN A 113 -6.93 -40.54 24.54
N PRO A 114 -5.89 -40.06 23.83
CA PRO A 114 -6.05 -39.66 22.43
C PRO A 114 -6.20 -40.91 21.55
N ILE A 115 -7.22 -40.91 20.71
CA ILE A 115 -7.29 -41.79 19.55
C ILE A 115 -6.26 -41.26 18.56
N VAL A 116 -5.13 -41.97 18.44
CA VAL A 116 -4.13 -41.74 17.40
C VAL A 116 -4.69 -42.34 16.11
N ASN A 117 -5.15 -41.50 15.19
CA ASN A 117 -5.29 -41.90 13.80
C ASN A 117 -3.89 -41.78 13.17
N GLU A 118 -3.34 -42.89 12.68
CA GLU A 118 -1.98 -43.00 12.12
C GLU A 118 -1.82 -42.37 10.72
N ASP A 119 -2.85 -41.70 10.20
CA ASP A 119 -2.82 -41.06 8.89
C ASP A 119 -2.70 -39.55 9.08
N GLY A 120 -1.45 -39.06 9.16
CA GLY A 120 -1.10 -37.64 9.33
C GLY A 120 -1.44 -36.75 8.12
N GLU A 121 -2.68 -36.81 7.61
CA GLU A 121 -3.22 -35.81 6.71
C GLU A 121 -3.65 -34.60 7.56
N SER A 122 -2.91 -33.49 7.43
CA SER A 122 -3.37 -32.20 7.93
C SER A 122 -4.73 -31.91 7.28
N GLU A 123 -5.78 -31.74 8.08
CA GLU A 123 -7.07 -31.26 7.59
C GLU A 123 -6.84 -29.92 6.88
N SER A 124 -6.80 -29.98 5.55
CA SER A 124 -6.79 -28.82 4.68
C SER A 124 -8.04 -28.03 5.01
N GLU A 125 -7.89 -26.87 5.66
CA GLU A 125 -8.99 -25.96 5.94
C GLU A 125 -9.77 -25.74 4.63
N SER A 126 -10.98 -26.29 4.56
CA SER A 126 -11.76 -26.34 3.33
C SER A 126 -12.20 -24.93 2.97
N ASP A 127 -12.07 -24.55 1.69
CA ASP A 127 -12.51 -23.25 1.20
C ASP A 127 -13.99 -22.99 1.58
N GLN A 128 -14.22 -21.93 2.34
CA GLN A 128 -15.53 -21.49 2.78
C GLN A 128 -16.08 -20.45 1.82
N THR A 129 -17.23 -20.72 1.20
CA THR A 129 -17.96 -19.71 0.41
C THR A 129 -18.74 -18.77 1.33
N LEU A 130 -18.36 -17.49 1.34
CA LEU A 130 -19.06 -16.42 2.08
C LEU A 130 -20.17 -15.77 1.24
N SER A 131 -19.97 -15.68 -0.07
CA SER A 131 -20.97 -15.21 -1.04
C SER A 131 -20.90 -16.03 -2.33
N ASP A 132 -22.05 -16.32 -2.92
CA ASP A 132 -22.21 -17.16 -4.13
C ASP A 132 -22.55 -16.36 -5.39
N GLY A 133 -22.49 -15.01 -5.31
CA GLY A 133 -22.70 -14.12 -6.45
C GLY A 133 -24.13 -13.98 -6.96
N LYS A 134 -25.11 -14.62 -6.30
CA LYS A 134 -26.53 -14.55 -6.73
C LYS A 134 -27.24 -13.28 -6.30
N SER A 135 -26.77 -12.66 -5.22
CA SER A 135 -27.31 -11.41 -4.68
C SER A 135 -26.25 -10.72 -3.84
N MET A 136 -26.41 -9.41 -3.62
CA MET A 136 -25.59 -8.67 -2.67
C MET A 136 -25.69 -9.29 -1.27
N LYS A 137 -24.54 -9.63 -0.68
CA LYS A 137 -24.40 -10.11 0.69
C LYS A 137 -23.42 -9.24 1.46
N THR A 138 -23.57 -9.21 2.77
CA THR A 138 -22.68 -8.50 3.69
C THR A 138 -22.40 -9.35 4.90
N GLY A 139 -21.26 -9.14 5.55
CA GLY A 139 -20.94 -9.80 6.80
C GLY A 139 -19.78 -9.16 7.53
N LYS A 140 -19.35 -9.83 8.61
CA LYS A 140 -18.14 -9.52 9.37
C LYS A 140 -17.12 -10.62 9.14
N LEU A 141 -15.84 -10.29 9.07
CA LEU A 141 -14.78 -11.30 8.93
C LEU A 141 -14.58 -12.10 10.22
N ASN A 142 -14.49 -11.40 11.35
CA ASN A 142 -14.48 -11.96 12.69
C ASN A 142 -14.84 -10.82 13.67
N ASP A 143 -15.12 -11.18 14.92
CA ASP A 143 -15.55 -10.21 15.92
C ASP A 143 -14.41 -9.27 16.36
N GLN A 144 -13.14 -9.67 16.18
CA GLN A 144 -11.95 -8.96 16.64
C GLN A 144 -11.46 -7.86 15.69
N SER A 145 -11.51 -8.09 14.38
CA SER A 145 -11.01 -7.14 13.36
C SER A 145 -11.95 -5.97 13.13
N HIS A 146 -13.21 -6.09 13.55
CA HIS A 146 -14.31 -5.19 13.19
C HIS A 146 -14.45 -4.95 11.68
N MET A 147 -13.81 -5.78 10.85
CA MET A 147 -13.82 -5.63 9.41
C MET A 147 -15.13 -6.17 8.85
N LEU A 148 -15.78 -5.32 8.07
CA LEU A 148 -16.97 -5.69 7.32
C LEU A 148 -16.57 -6.14 5.93
N TRP A 149 -17.41 -6.94 5.30
CA TRP A 149 -17.31 -7.24 3.89
C TRP A 149 -18.67 -7.09 3.22
N GLN A 150 -18.63 -6.80 1.93
CA GLN A 150 -19.79 -6.76 1.07
C GLN A 150 -19.46 -7.36 -0.30
N SER A 151 -20.37 -8.14 -0.87
CA SER A 151 -20.10 -8.88 -2.09
C SER A 151 -21.36 -9.06 -2.93
N SER A 152 -21.31 -8.63 -4.18
CA SER A 152 -22.29 -8.97 -5.22
C SER A 152 -21.83 -10.16 -6.08
N GLY A 153 -20.57 -10.59 -5.95
CA GLY A 153 -19.99 -11.74 -6.65
C GLY A 153 -19.70 -12.93 -5.75
N VAL A 154 -18.80 -13.81 -6.20
CA VAL A 154 -18.36 -14.98 -5.43
C VAL A 154 -17.22 -14.56 -4.52
N LEU A 155 -17.41 -14.74 -3.21
CA LEU A 155 -16.40 -14.46 -2.19
C LEU A 155 -16.13 -15.75 -1.42
N THR A 156 -14.89 -16.21 -1.45
CA THR A 156 -14.41 -17.37 -0.69
C THR A 156 -13.36 -16.97 0.33
N LYS A 157 -13.26 -17.72 1.42
CA LYS A 157 -12.20 -17.66 2.43
C LYS A 157 -11.52 -19.02 2.44
N GLY A 158 -10.20 -19.06 2.39
CA GLY A 158 -9.47 -20.33 2.40
C GLY A 158 -8.08 -20.19 1.82
N ASN A 159 -7.59 -21.25 1.17
CA ASN A 159 -6.23 -21.29 0.68
C ASN A 159 -6.08 -20.54 -0.66
N CYS A 160 -5.04 -19.74 -0.76
CA CYS A 160 -4.65 -19.11 -2.01
C CYS A 160 -4.02 -20.14 -2.97
N PRO A 161 -4.09 -19.93 -4.31
CA PRO A 161 -3.27 -20.69 -5.25
C PRO A 161 -1.79 -20.60 -4.88
N LYS A 162 -1.02 -21.66 -5.14
CA LYS A 162 0.40 -21.77 -4.72
C LYS A 162 1.30 -20.62 -5.19
N ASN A 163 0.92 -19.93 -6.27
CA ASN A 163 1.65 -18.80 -6.83
C ASN A 163 1.22 -17.43 -6.27
N VAL A 164 0.26 -17.40 -5.35
CA VAL A 164 -0.23 -16.20 -4.68
C VAL A 164 0.32 -16.20 -3.25
N LEU A 165 1.17 -15.22 -2.94
CA LEU A 165 1.90 -15.13 -1.67
C LEU A 165 1.04 -14.44 -0.61
N ILE A 166 -0.16 -14.94 -0.34
CA ILE A 166 -1.10 -14.42 0.66
C ILE A 166 -1.50 -15.57 1.57
N GLU A 167 -1.33 -15.39 2.88
CA GLU A 167 -1.58 -16.46 3.85
C GLU A 167 -3.05 -16.50 4.27
N ASN A 168 -3.57 -15.37 4.75
CA ASN A 168 -4.98 -15.25 5.16
C ASN A 168 -5.82 -14.85 3.95
N CYS A 169 -6.07 -15.79 3.06
CA CYS A 169 -6.52 -15.52 1.71
C CYS A 169 -8.05 -15.50 1.55
N PHE A 170 -8.50 -14.52 0.76
CA PHE A 170 -9.86 -14.39 0.28
C PHE A 170 -9.86 -14.34 -1.24
N GLY A 171 -10.65 -15.19 -1.89
CA GLY A 171 -10.86 -15.19 -3.34
C GLY A 171 -12.05 -14.33 -3.72
N LEU A 172 -11.87 -13.44 -4.69
CA LEU A 172 -12.86 -12.47 -5.15
C LEU A 172 -13.11 -12.70 -6.64
N GLU A 173 -14.31 -13.14 -7.01
CA GLU A 173 -14.68 -13.34 -8.42
C GLU A 173 -15.92 -12.54 -8.82
N LEU A 174 -15.76 -11.75 -9.89
CA LEU A 174 -16.84 -11.01 -10.55
C LEU A 174 -16.95 -11.44 -12.02
N SER A 175 -18.19 -11.61 -12.49
CA SER A 175 -18.53 -12.03 -13.85
C SER A 175 -18.14 -11.00 -14.91
N ASP A 176 -17.81 -11.49 -16.11
CA ASP A 176 -17.68 -10.74 -17.36
C ASP A 176 -19.03 -10.32 -17.97
N ASP A 177 -20.15 -10.90 -17.55
CA ASP A 177 -21.49 -10.48 -17.95
C ASP A 177 -21.90 -9.23 -17.15
N PRO A 178 -22.10 -8.07 -17.80
CA PRO A 178 -22.44 -6.82 -17.12
C PRO A 178 -23.85 -6.84 -16.49
N SER A 179 -24.66 -7.87 -16.74
CA SER A 179 -25.96 -8.09 -16.10
C SER A 179 -25.89 -8.94 -14.82
N GLN A 180 -24.73 -9.56 -14.54
CA GLN A 180 -24.52 -10.44 -13.39
C GLN A 180 -23.74 -9.75 -12.27
N ASN A 181 -23.86 -10.29 -11.06
CA ASN A 181 -23.18 -9.81 -9.85
C ASN A 181 -23.40 -8.31 -9.58
N LEU A 182 -24.60 -7.80 -9.86
CA LEU A 182 -24.88 -6.38 -9.73
C LEU A 182 -25.00 -5.94 -8.27
N ASP A 183 -24.38 -4.81 -7.98
CA ASP A 183 -24.65 -4.01 -6.80
C ASP A 183 -25.99 -3.27 -6.96
N PRO A 184 -27.01 -3.59 -6.16
CA PRO A 184 -28.34 -2.99 -6.30
C PRO A 184 -28.39 -1.51 -5.87
N GLY A 185 -27.36 -0.98 -5.20
CA GLY A 185 -27.35 0.38 -4.66
C GLY A 185 -26.86 1.46 -5.62
N GLY A 186 -26.35 1.09 -6.81
CA GLY A 186 -25.74 2.03 -7.75
C GLY A 186 -26.76 2.73 -8.67
N ARG A 187 -26.51 4.01 -8.98
CA ARG A 187 -27.22 4.71 -10.10
C ARG A 187 -26.84 4.15 -11.47
N THR A 188 -25.67 3.54 -11.56
CA THR A 188 -25.16 2.84 -12.74
C THR A 188 -24.95 1.37 -12.39
N PRO A 189 -25.01 0.44 -13.35
CA PRO A 189 -24.61 -0.95 -13.13
C PRO A 189 -23.17 -1.03 -12.64
N ARG A 190 -22.96 -1.74 -11.53
CA ARG A 190 -21.67 -1.91 -10.86
C ARG A 190 -21.56 -3.30 -10.27
N GLN A 191 -20.35 -3.80 -10.15
CA GLN A 191 -20.03 -5.06 -9.47
C GLN A 191 -19.05 -4.76 -8.34
N ARG A 192 -19.21 -5.40 -7.16
CA ARG A 192 -18.28 -5.20 -6.05
C ARG A 192 -18.08 -6.41 -5.16
N ILE A 193 -16.85 -6.57 -4.72
CA ILE A 193 -16.47 -7.34 -3.54
C ILE A 193 -15.47 -6.50 -2.76
N GLU A 194 -15.87 -5.96 -1.62
CA GLU A 194 -15.06 -5.02 -0.85
C GLU A 194 -15.06 -5.39 0.64
N PHE A 195 -13.89 -5.26 1.24
CA PHE A 195 -13.68 -5.22 2.68
C PHE A 195 -13.66 -3.76 3.13
N LEU A 196 -14.24 -3.48 4.29
CA LEU A 196 -14.34 -2.13 4.85
C LEU A 196 -13.89 -2.12 6.31
N THR A 197 -13.00 -1.19 6.62
CA THR A 197 -12.67 -0.87 8.02
C THR A 197 -13.80 -0.09 8.69
N PRO A 198 -13.84 -0.03 10.03
CA PRO A 198 -14.68 0.91 10.75
C PRO A 198 -14.45 2.36 10.27
N GLY A 199 -15.47 3.19 10.47
CA GLY A 199 -15.36 4.61 10.19
C GLY A 199 -14.60 5.34 11.30
N PHE A 200 -13.59 6.10 10.92
CA PHE A 200 -12.79 6.95 11.78
C PHE A 200 -13.27 8.40 11.73
N GLY A 201 -13.14 9.10 12.86
CA GLY A 201 -13.47 10.52 12.99
C GLY A 201 -12.31 11.42 12.56
N ASP A 202 -12.58 12.71 12.49
CA ASP A 202 -11.57 13.73 12.17
C ASP A 202 -10.48 13.77 13.25
N GLY A 203 -9.21 13.79 12.82
CA GLY A 203 -8.03 13.79 13.69
C GLY A 203 -7.51 12.39 14.05
N ASP A 204 -8.32 11.34 13.88
CA ASP A 204 -7.87 9.97 14.09
C ASP A 204 -6.77 9.60 13.09
N THR A 205 -5.81 8.79 13.54
CA THR A 205 -4.77 8.23 12.68
C THR A 205 -4.89 6.72 12.68
N ALA A 206 -4.67 6.11 11.52
CA ALA A 206 -4.63 4.66 11.39
C ALA A 206 -3.53 4.24 10.41
N THR A 207 -2.94 3.08 10.68
CA THR A 207 -1.97 2.42 9.81
C THR A 207 -2.51 1.08 9.38
N TYR A 208 -2.45 0.79 8.09
CA TYR A 208 -2.95 -0.43 7.47
C TYR A 208 -1.88 -1.09 6.63
N THR A 209 -1.86 -2.42 6.65
CA THR A 209 -1.15 -3.23 5.66
C THR A 209 -2.08 -4.31 5.14
N TRP A 210 -1.96 -4.67 3.87
CA TRP A 210 -2.65 -5.83 3.29
C TRP A 210 -1.88 -6.29 2.05
N SER A 211 -2.24 -7.45 1.53
CA SER A 211 -1.75 -7.93 0.24
C SER A 211 -2.89 -8.13 -0.74
N SER A 212 -2.59 -7.93 -2.01
CA SER A 212 -3.51 -8.21 -3.11
C SER A 212 -2.82 -8.97 -4.24
N TYR A 213 -3.59 -9.67 -5.04
CA TYR A 213 -3.18 -10.30 -6.28
C TYR A 213 -4.32 -10.17 -7.27
N LEU A 214 -4.01 -9.82 -8.51
CA LEU A 214 -4.99 -9.77 -9.59
C LEU A 214 -4.61 -10.76 -10.69
N ASP A 215 -5.55 -11.62 -11.07
CA ASP A 215 -5.33 -12.67 -12.07
C ASP A 215 -5.01 -12.10 -13.46
N SER A 216 -4.23 -12.84 -14.26
CA SER A 216 -3.83 -12.43 -15.62
C SER A 216 -5.00 -12.24 -16.57
N ARG A 217 -6.14 -12.89 -16.30
CA ARG A 217 -7.38 -12.81 -17.09
C ARG A 217 -8.11 -11.48 -16.93
N VAL A 218 -7.79 -10.71 -15.89
CA VAL A 218 -8.43 -9.41 -15.67
C VAL A 218 -8.06 -8.46 -16.81
N GLN A 219 -9.08 -7.80 -17.36
CA GLN A 219 -8.96 -6.82 -18.43
C GLN A 219 -9.27 -5.44 -17.91
N THR A 220 -8.62 -4.44 -18.49
CA THR A 220 -8.91 -3.02 -18.22
C THR A 220 -9.98 -2.52 -19.18
N THR A 221 -10.72 -1.50 -18.75
CA THR A 221 -11.66 -0.75 -19.60
C THR A 221 -11.36 0.74 -19.45
N ASN A 222 -12.11 1.60 -20.14
CA ASN A 222 -12.08 3.05 -19.93
C ASN A 222 -13.00 3.52 -18.79
N HIS A 223 -13.60 2.59 -18.05
CA HIS A 223 -14.42 2.85 -16.86
C HIS A 223 -13.63 2.58 -15.57
N PHE A 224 -14.13 3.11 -14.45
CA PHE A 224 -13.47 2.93 -13.16
C PHE A 224 -13.40 1.45 -12.76
N PHE A 225 -12.30 1.09 -12.11
CA PHE A 225 -12.10 -0.19 -11.45
C PHE A 225 -11.21 0.05 -10.22
N HIS A 226 -11.84 0.31 -9.08
CA HIS A 226 -11.19 0.54 -7.81
C HIS A 226 -10.70 -0.80 -7.21
N LEU A 227 -9.41 -0.83 -6.84
CA LEU A 227 -8.79 -1.88 -6.03
C LEU A 227 -8.78 -1.52 -4.54
N PHE A 228 -8.66 -0.24 -4.23
CA PHE A 228 -8.95 0.28 -2.90
C PHE A 228 -9.42 1.73 -2.97
N GLN A 229 -10.05 2.20 -1.90
CA GLN A 229 -10.42 3.58 -1.71
C GLN A 229 -10.38 4.00 -0.23
N ILE A 230 -9.98 5.23 0.04
CA ILE A 230 -10.32 5.93 1.28
C ILE A 230 -11.67 6.60 1.03
N TYR A 231 -12.74 6.09 1.64
CA TYR A 231 -14.09 6.57 1.38
C TYR A 231 -14.62 7.36 2.59
N SER A 232 -15.09 8.58 2.34
CA SER A 232 -15.73 9.45 3.33
C SER A 232 -17.24 9.40 3.19
N ARG A 233 -17.93 9.02 4.28
CA ARG A 233 -19.40 9.08 4.34
C ARG A 233 -19.90 10.52 4.51
N GLY A 234 -19.11 11.39 5.13
CA GLY A 234 -19.46 12.81 5.28
C GLY A 234 -19.39 13.58 3.96
N ASP A 235 -18.48 13.16 3.06
CA ASP A 235 -18.31 13.78 1.73
C ASP A 235 -18.99 12.99 0.60
N ASP A 236 -19.64 11.86 0.91
CA ASP A 236 -20.30 10.95 -0.04
C ASP A 236 -19.40 10.52 -1.21
N GLY A 237 -18.13 10.20 -0.94
CA GLY A 237 -17.19 9.90 -2.01
C GLY A 237 -15.80 9.45 -1.59
N PRO A 238 -15.00 8.99 -2.57
CA PRO A 238 -13.61 8.62 -2.35
C PRO A 238 -12.73 9.87 -2.22
N MET A 239 -11.84 9.85 -1.24
CA MET A 239 -10.78 10.83 -1.01
C MET A 239 -9.46 10.45 -1.69
N LEU A 240 -9.27 9.15 -1.92
CA LEU A 240 -8.14 8.54 -2.62
C LEU A 240 -8.60 7.20 -3.17
N THR A 241 -8.17 6.82 -4.36
CA THR A 241 -8.40 5.49 -4.94
C THR A 241 -7.13 4.93 -5.58
N LEU A 242 -7.07 3.61 -5.70
CA LEU A 242 -6.18 2.92 -6.65
C LEU A 242 -7.06 2.31 -7.73
N ASP A 243 -6.91 2.80 -8.95
CA ASP A 243 -7.75 2.47 -10.08
C ASP A 243 -6.97 1.71 -11.14
N ILE A 244 -7.67 0.81 -11.82
CA ILE A 244 -7.22 0.26 -13.09
C ILE A 244 -8.10 0.82 -14.20
N LYS A 245 -7.49 1.52 -15.16
CA LYS A 245 -8.20 2.10 -16.29
C LYS A 245 -7.24 2.28 -17.46
N ASP A 246 -7.69 1.98 -18.68
CA ASP A 246 -6.94 2.23 -19.92
C ASP A 246 -5.49 1.68 -19.87
N GLN A 247 -5.33 0.42 -19.43
CA GLN A 247 -4.05 -0.27 -19.27
C GLN A 247 -3.09 0.33 -18.22
N LEU A 248 -3.57 1.25 -17.37
CA LEU A 248 -2.80 1.83 -16.29
C LEU A 248 -3.38 1.44 -14.94
N THR A 249 -2.49 1.24 -13.96
CA THR A 249 -2.82 1.22 -12.54
C THR A 249 -2.38 2.55 -11.94
N SER A 250 -3.32 3.32 -11.40
CA SER A 250 -3.09 4.71 -11.00
C SER A 250 -3.67 5.03 -9.63
N ILE A 251 -2.95 5.81 -8.84
CA ILE A 251 -3.47 6.44 -7.63
C ILE A 251 -4.16 7.73 -8.03
N LEU A 252 -5.44 7.87 -7.68
CA LEU A 252 -6.25 9.06 -7.98
C LEU A 252 -6.72 9.72 -6.69
N ASP A 253 -6.77 11.04 -6.71
CA ASP A 253 -7.22 11.85 -5.60
C ASP A 253 -8.16 12.92 -6.13
N PRO A 254 -9.48 12.64 -6.13
CA PRO A 254 -10.47 13.48 -6.81
C PRO A 254 -10.49 14.95 -6.36
N LEU A 255 -9.91 15.26 -5.19
CA LEU A 255 -9.87 16.62 -4.66
C LEU A 255 -8.66 17.43 -5.17
N ARG A 256 -7.60 16.77 -5.63
CA ARG A 256 -6.29 17.41 -5.91
C ARG A 256 -5.70 17.02 -7.26
N CYS A 257 -5.93 15.78 -7.70
CA CYS A 257 -5.48 15.24 -8.98
C CYS A 257 -6.44 14.15 -9.48
N SER A 258 -7.34 14.53 -10.38
CA SER A 258 -8.38 13.64 -10.93
C SER A 258 -7.88 12.62 -11.95
N ASP A 259 -6.83 12.97 -12.70
CA ASP A 259 -6.34 12.17 -13.84
C ASP A 259 -4.86 11.78 -13.71
N ASP A 260 -4.06 12.60 -13.04
CA ASP A 260 -2.63 12.37 -12.83
C ASP A 260 -2.16 13.04 -11.54
N CYS A 261 -1.65 12.24 -10.60
CA CYS A 261 -1.10 12.70 -9.32
C CYS A 261 0.43 12.88 -9.35
N GLY A 262 1.03 12.83 -10.54
CA GLY A 262 2.44 13.04 -10.80
C GLY A 262 3.28 11.76 -10.83
N ASP A 263 4.58 11.94 -11.01
CA ASP A 263 5.54 10.84 -11.13
C ASP A 263 5.46 9.86 -9.95
N GLY A 264 5.47 8.56 -10.27
CA GLY A 264 5.40 7.48 -9.27
C GLY A 264 4.01 7.18 -8.74
N THR A 265 2.96 7.80 -9.29
CA THR A 265 1.55 7.50 -8.95
C THR A 265 0.84 6.63 -9.98
N GLN A 266 1.50 6.29 -11.09
CA GLN A 266 0.98 5.42 -12.15
C GLN A 266 2.01 4.37 -12.60
N MET A 267 1.52 3.20 -13.01
CA MET A 267 2.32 2.13 -13.62
C MET A 267 1.50 1.38 -14.67
N ASP A 268 2.19 0.69 -15.58
CA ASP A 268 1.52 -0.22 -16.52
C ASP A 268 0.78 -1.33 -15.77
N PHE A 269 -0.46 -1.59 -16.19
CA PHE A 269 -1.31 -2.64 -15.62
C PHE A 269 -0.66 -4.03 -15.69
N GLU A 270 0.09 -4.31 -16.76
CA GLU A 270 0.84 -5.56 -16.92
C GLU A 270 1.94 -5.74 -15.86
N SER A 271 2.47 -4.64 -15.31
CA SER A 271 3.44 -4.68 -14.22
C SER A 271 2.78 -4.91 -12.85
N PHE A 272 1.45 -4.78 -12.76
CA PHE A 272 0.67 -4.96 -11.54
C PHE A 272 0.06 -6.36 -11.43
N LYS A 273 -0.57 -6.86 -12.51
CA LYS A 273 -1.28 -8.14 -12.49
C LYS A 273 -0.31 -9.34 -12.42
N SER A 274 -0.84 -10.50 -12.04
CA SER A 274 -0.10 -11.76 -11.88
C SER A 274 1.03 -11.71 -10.85
N ARG A 275 0.98 -10.74 -9.93
CA ARG A 275 1.95 -10.54 -8.86
C ARG A 275 1.22 -10.36 -7.55
N THR A 276 1.86 -10.77 -6.46
CA THR A 276 1.38 -10.41 -5.13
C THR A 276 1.94 -9.06 -4.77
N ILE A 277 1.06 -8.09 -4.54
CA ILE A 277 1.37 -6.72 -4.20
C ILE A 277 1.16 -6.52 -2.71
N SER A 278 2.17 -6.01 -2.01
CA SER A 278 2.03 -5.53 -0.63
C SER A 278 1.63 -4.07 -0.63
N HIS A 279 0.73 -3.71 0.28
CA HIS A 279 0.23 -2.36 0.47
C HIS A 279 0.54 -1.90 1.89
N ALA A 280 0.93 -0.63 2.04
CA ALA A 280 1.08 0.02 3.33
C ALA A 280 0.50 1.43 3.27
N LEU A 281 -0.37 1.77 4.21
CA LEU A 281 -1.06 3.05 4.29
C LEU A 281 -0.98 3.57 5.72
N LYS A 282 -0.50 4.79 5.91
CA LYS A 282 -0.66 5.59 7.13
C LYS A 282 -1.52 6.79 6.79
N VAL A 283 -2.59 7.00 7.54
CA VAL A 283 -3.57 8.05 7.25
C VAL A 283 -4.02 8.74 8.52
N THR A 284 -4.07 10.07 8.49
CA THR A 284 -4.76 10.91 9.47
C THR A 284 -5.99 11.51 8.80
N PHE A 285 -7.16 11.33 9.38
CA PHE A 285 -8.44 11.75 8.80
C PHE A 285 -8.81 13.19 9.15
N GLY A 286 -9.72 13.79 8.38
CA GLY A 286 -10.27 15.12 8.64
C GLY A 286 -9.64 16.25 7.82
N PRO A 287 -9.91 17.53 8.17
CA PRO A 287 -9.59 18.70 7.34
C PRO A 287 -8.09 19.02 7.24
N LEU A 288 -7.28 18.58 8.20
CA LEU A 288 -5.81 18.69 8.21
C LEU A 288 -5.16 17.30 8.14
N GLY A 289 -5.77 16.44 7.33
CA GLY A 289 -5.37 15.06 7.17
C GLY A 289 -4.01 14.87 6.52
N LYS A 290 -3.58 13.62 6.55
CA LYS A 290 -2.30 13.17 6.00
C LYS A 290 -2.50 11.80 5.38
N ILE A 291 -1.83 11.52 4.28
CA ILE A 291 -1.80 10.21 3.64
C ILE A 291 -0.33 9.93 3.31
N ASP A 292 0.15 8.77 3.74
CA ASP A 292 1.39 8.18 3.25
C ASP A 292 1.07 6.75 2.81
N TYR A 293 1.06 6.53 1.49
CA TYR A 293 0.70 5.27 0.88
C TYR A 293 1.80 4.78 -0.05
N VAL A 294 2.12 3.49 0.04
CA VAL A 294 3.00 2.81 -0.91
C VAL A 294 2.45 1.43 -1.24
N LEU A 295 2.76 0.96 -2.44
CA LEU A 295 2.63 -0.44 -2.81
C LEU A 295 3.90 -0.95 -3.47
N GLY A 296 4.16 -2.24 -3.32
CA GLY A 296 5.34 -2.89 -3.89
C GLY A 296 5.11 -4.35 -4.21
N ASP A 297 5.97 -4.89 -5.06
CA ASP A 297 5.97 -6.32 -5.38
C ASP A 297 6.47 -7.10 -4.16
N ARG A 298 5.65 -8.02 -3.62
CA ARG A 298 5.95 -8.73 -2.37
C ARG A 298 7.17 -9.64 -2.48
N LEU A 299 7.44 -10.17 -3.66
CA LEU A 299 8.57 -11.08 -3.89
C LEU A 299 9.89 -10.31 -3.91
N THR A 300 9.94 -9.22 -4.68
CA THR A 300 11.16 -8.41 -4.88
C THR A 300 11.35 -7.34 -3.80
N ARG A 301 10.29 -7.00 -3.08
CA ARG A 301 10.20 -5.91 -2.09
C ARG A 301 10.48 -4.53 -2.68
N GLN A 302 10.38 -4.39 -4.01
CA GLN A 302 10.53 -3.10 -4.67
C GLN A 302 9.23 -2.31 -4.60
N VAL A 303 9.31 -1.06 -4.13
CA VAL A 303 8.21 -0.10 -4.21
C VAL A 303 7.96 0.20 -5.69
N GLN A 304 6.70 0.10 -6.10
CA GLN A 304 6.28 0.37 -7.48
C GLN A 304 5.54 1.68 -7.60
N LEU A 305 4.62 1.97 -6.65
CA LEU A 305 3.89 3.24 -6.58
C LEU A 305 3.90 3.81 -5.16
N GLY A 306 3.81 5.13 -5.08
CA GLY A 306 3.68 5.85 -3.82
C GLY A 306 2.88 7.13 -3.98
N TYR A 307 2.21 7.52 -2.92
CA TYR A 307 1.49 8.79 -2.83
C TYR A 307 1.62 9.33 -1.42
N SER A 308 1.96 10.61 -1.30
CA SER A 308 2.02 11.30 -0.01
C SER A 308 1.34 12.66 -0.10
N MET A 309 0.57 12.99 0.92
CA MET A 309 0.01 14.32 1.12
C MET A 309 -0.03 14.66 2.60
N HIS A 310 0.29 15.92 2.92
CA HIS A 310 0.21 16.44 4.27
C HIS A 310 -0.56 17.77 4.32
N GLY A 311 -1.48 17.90 5.27
CA GLY A 311 -2.17 19.16 5.57
C GLY A 311 -3.41 19.44 4.71
N GLY A 312 -3.91 18.45 3.98
CA GLY A 312 -5.11 18.53 3.16
C GLY A 312 -6.26 17.71 3.72
N ARG A 313 -7.48 17.92 3.21
CA ARG A 313 -8.68 17.20 3.66
C ARG A 313 -8.60 15.71 3.29
N VAL A 314 -8.80 14.83 4.27
CA VAL A 314 -8.97 13.37 4.12
C VAL A 314 -10.28 12.95 4.75
N GLY A 315 -11.37 13.27 4.04
CA GLY A 315 -12.74 12.98 4.47
C GLY A 315 -13.24 13.85 5.62
N SER A 316 -14.44 13.53 6.08
CA SER A 316 -15.14 14.21 7.17
C SER A 316 -16.13 13.27 7.85
N GLY A 317 -16.22 13.38 9.18
CA GLY A 317 -17.23 12.71 10.01
C GLY A 317 -17.01 11.21 10.19
N SER A 318 -17.04 10.41 9.12
CA SER A 318 -16.75 8.97 9.16
C SER A 318 -16.04 8.54 7.88
N THR A 319 -14.74 8.31 7.98
CA THR A 319 -13.88 7.92 6.86
C THR A 319 -13.31 6.53 7.09
N SER A 320 -13.34 5.67 6.08
CA SER A 320 -12.88 4.28 6.19
C SER A 320 -12.03 3.89 4.99
N LEU A 321 -11.02 3.06 5.22
CA LEU A 321 -10.37 2.29 4.16
C LEU A 321 -11.34 1.21 3.67
N LYS A 322 -11.44 1.07 2.34
CA LYS A 322 -12.04 -0.06 1.65
C LYS A 322 -11.07 -0.65 0.64
N PHE A 323 -11.04 -1.97 0.49
CA PHE A 323 -10.18 -2.65 -0.49
C PHE A 323 -10.86 -3.91 -1.04
N GLY A 324 -10.50 -4.33 -2.24
CA GLY A 324 -11.12 -5.45 -2.95
C GLY A 324 -11.23 -5.17 -4.44
N THR A 325 -12.36 -5.47 -5.05
CA THR A 325 -12.65 -5.16 -6.47
C THR A 325 -13.99 -4.43 -6.56
N TYR A 326 -14.00 -3.22 -7.11
CA TYR A 326 -15.23 -2.45 -7.34
C TYR A 326 -15.16 -1.73 -8.68
N ARG A 327 -16.02 -2.12 -9.62
CA ARG A 327 -15.93 -1.68 -11.01
C ARG A 327 -17.28 -1.36 -11.63
N ALA A 328 -17.26 -0.57 -12.69
CA ALA A 328 -18.42 -0.43 -13.57
C ALA A 328 -18.73 -1.78 -14.25
N ALA A 329 -20.02 -2.08 -14.41
CA ALA A 329 -20.46 -3.22 -15.22
C ALA A 329 -20.81 -2.71 -16.63
N VAL A 330 -20.01 -3.07 -17.62
CA VAL A 330 -20.07 -2.54 -18.99
C VAL A 330 -19.85 -3.62 -20.03
N ASP A 331 -20.39 -3.43 -21.23
CA ASP A 331 -20.21 -4.37 -22.33
C ASP A 331 -18.72 -4.52 -22.69
N GLY A 332 -18.29 -5.76 -22.95
CA GLY A 332 -16.91 -6.07 -23.31
C GLY A 332 -15.93 -6.11 -22.13
N MET A 333 -16.41 -6.04 -20.89
CA MET A 333 -15.58 -6.26 -19.71
C MET A 333 -15.14 -7.73 -19.60
N GLY A 334 -13.93 -7.96 -19.08
CA GLY A 334 -13.47 -9.30 -18.71
C GLY A 334 -13.93 -9.70 -17.30
N SER A 335 -13.77 -10.97 -16.94
CA SER A 335 -13.99 -11.41 -15.55
C SER A 335 -12.91 -10.80 -14.65
N SER A 336 -13.24 -10.62 -13.37
CA SER A 336 -12.26 -10.22 -12.37
C SER A 336 -12.09 -11.35 -11.37
N LEU A 337 -10.91 -11.98 -11.38
CA LEU A 337 -10.46 -12.81 -10.28
C LEU A 337 -9.33 -12.08 -9.55
N ALA A 338 -9.50 -11.91 -8.25
CA ALA A 338 -8.51 -11.33 -7.37
C ALA A 338 -8.40 -12.16 -6.09
N TYR A 339 -7.28 -11.98 -5.39
CA TYR A 339 -7.11 -12.46 -4.03
C TYR A 339 -6.64 -11.30 -3.16
N VAL A 340 -7.14 -11.24 -1.93
CA VAL A 340 -6.66 -10.28 -0.93
C VAL A 340 -6.47 -10.99 0.40
N GLY A 341 -5.65 -10.41 1.28
CA GLY A 341 -5.43 -10.98 2.59
C GLY A 341 -4.34 -10.27 3.37
N ASP A 342 -3.87 -10.94 4.42
CA ASP A 342 -2.81 -10.46 5.31
C ASP A 342 -3.05 -9.05 5.86
N PHE A 343 -4.31 -8.73 6.09
CA PHE A 343 -4.70 -7.42 6.59
C PHE A 343 -4.25 -7.24 8.05
N ARG A 344 -3.69 -6.07 8.34
CA ARG A 344 -3.37 -5.62 9.70
C ARG A 344 -3.73 -4.15 9.83
N SER A 345 -4.17 -3.75 11.02
CA SER A 345 -4.49 -2.35 11.35
C SER A 345 -3.97 -1.97 12.72
N HIS A 346 -3.47 -0.73 12.86
CA HIS A 346 -3.11 -0.10 14.12
C HIS A 346 -3.69 1.31 14.14
N THR A 347 -4.30 1.71 15.26
CA THR A 347 -4.94 3.02 15.45
C THR A 347 -4.23 3.82 16.51
#